data_AF-A0A7C9HI40-F1
#
_entry.id   AF-A0A7C9HI40-F1
#
_cell.length_a   1.000
_cell.length_b   1.000
_cell.length_c   1.000
_cell.angle_alpha   90.00
_cell.angle_beta   90.00
_cell.angle_gamma   90.00
#
_symmetry.space_group_name_H-M   'P 1'
#
loop_
_entity.id
_entity.type
_entity.pdbx_description
1 polymer ?
#
loop_
_entity_poly.entity_id
_entity_poly.type
_entity_poly.pdbx_seq_one_letter_code
_entity_poly.pdbx_strand_id
1 'polypeptide(L)' 'FPDALSGAPVAGATGGPVLLTSSTAVPRVVIDELLRLKPGKVILLGGSTALSARVNDTIEELN' A
#
# COMPACT_ATOMS: atom_id res chain seq x y z
N PHE A 1 -12.30 2.26 -7.66
CA PHE A 1 -10.95 2.59 -7.18
C PHE A 1 -10.47 3.95 -7.72
N PRO A 2 -11.09 5.07 -7.32
CA PRO A 2 -10.63 6.40 -7.78
C PRO A 2 -9.23 6.75 -7.21
N ASP A 3 -8.97 6.39 -5.96
CA ASP A 3 -7.73 6.78 -5.25
C ASP A 3 -6.50 6.01 -5.74
N ALA A 4 -6.67 4.75 -6.15
CA ALA A 4 -5.59 3.98 -6.79
C ALA A 4 -5.26 4.52 -8.19
N LEU A 5 -6.27 5.04 -8.91
CA LEU A 5 -6.10 5.62 -10.24
C LEU A 5 -5.34 6.96 -10.19
N SER A 6 -5.53 7.77 -9.15
CA SER A 6 -4.80 9.02 -8.94
C SER A 6 -3.38 8.82 -8.38
N GLY A 7 -3.10 7.70 -7.71
CA GLY A 7 -1.77 7.38 -7.20
C GLY A 7 -0.82 6.72 -8.21
N ALA A 8 -1.36 6.14 -9.30
CA ALA A 8 -0.56 5.45 -10.32
C ALA A 8 0.54 6.33 -10.97
N PRO A 9 0.31 7.62 -11.29
CA PRO A 9 1.38 8.50 -11.79
C PRO A 9 2.53 8.71 -10.80
N VAL A 10 2.23 8.79 -9.49
CA VAL A 10 3.25 8.95 -8.45
C VAL A 10 4.10 7.70 -8.35
N ALA A 11 3.47 6.52 -8.35
CA ALA A 11 4.17 5.24 -8.34
C ALA A 11 5.09 5.09 -9.57
N GLY A 12 4.58 5.44 -10.76
CA GLY A 12 5.38 5.45 -11.99
C GLY A 12 6.55 6.42 -11.95
N ALA A 13 6.37 7.62 -11.39
CA ALA A 13 7.43 8.63 -11.28
C ALA A 13 8.53 8.25 -10.28
N THR A 14 8.19 7.51 -9.21
CA THR A 14 9.16 7.05 -8.19
C THR A 14 9.74 5.67 -8.48
N GLY A 15 9.31 5.00 -9.55
CA GLY A 15 9.73 3.64 -9.91
C GLY A 15 9.16 2.55 -9.00
N GLY A 16 8.13 2.87 -8.21
CA GLY A 16 7.46 1.94 -7.30
C GLY A 16 6.21 1.31 -7.92
N PRO A 17 5.78 0.11 -7.46
CA PRO A 17 4.52 -0.47 -7.89
C PRO A 17 3.32 0.12 -7.11
N VAL A 18 2.13 0.00 -7.69
CA VAL A 18 0.86 0.13 -6.95
C VAL A 18 0.42 -1.26 -6.52
N LEU A 19 0.31 -1.49 -5.21
CA LEU A 19 -0.20 -2.73 -4.63
C LEU A 19 -1.60 -2.52 -4.08
N LEU A 20 -2.49 -3.51 -4.24
CA LEU A 20 -3.89 -3.41 -3.84
C LEU A 20 -4.16 -4.16 -2.54
N THR A 21 -4.89 -3.52 -1.64
CA THR A 21 -5.31 -4.11 -0.36
C THR A 21 -6.83 -4.10 -0.23
N SER A 22 -7.35 -4.91 0.70
CA SER A 22 -8.71 -4.71 1.22
C SER A 22 -8.72 -3.59 2.27
N SER A 23 -9.90 -3.11 2.64
CA SER A 23 -10.02 -2.02 3.60
C SER A 23 -9.57 -2.37 5.02
N THR A 24 -9.60 -3.65 5.38
CA THR A 24 -9.35 -4.11 6.76
C THR A 24 -8.13 -5.01 6.90
N ALA A 25 -7.56 -5.50 5.80
CA ALA A 25 -6.43 -6.41 5.83
C ALA A 25 -5.56 -6.29 4.57
N VAL A 26 -4.24 -6.40 4.78
CA VAL A 26 -3.25 -6.49 3.72
C VAL A 26 -3.15 -7.94 3.24
N PRO A 27 -3.44 -8.24 1.96
CA PRO A 27 -3.31 -9.60 1.43
C PRO A 27 -1.88 -10.13 1.56
N ARG A 28 -1.73 -11.42 1.82
CA ARG A 28 -0.41 -12.06 1.98
C ARG A 28 0.53 -11.80 0.79
N VAL A 29 0.00 -11.82 -0.44
CA VAL A 29 0.77 -11.52 -1.65
C VAL A 29 1.37 -10.11 -1.65
N VAL A 30 0.69 -9.14 -1.05
CA VAL A 30 1.21 -7.76 -0.92
C VAL A 30 2.29 -7.71 0.15
N ILE A 31 2.11 -8.42 1.26
CA ILE A 31 3.13 -8.54 2.31
C ILE A 31 4.41 -9.15 1.74
N ASP A 32 4.29 -10.28 1.02
CA ASP A 32 5.44 -10.96 0.41
C ASP A 32 6.15 -10.05 -0.60
N GLU A 33 5.40 -9.22 -1.34
CA GLU A 33 5.95 -8.26 -2.29
C GLU A 33 6.65 -7.08 -1.61
N LEU A 34 6.12 -6.55 -0.51
CA LEU A 34 6.78 -5.53 0.31
C LEU A 34 8.09 -6.06 0.89
N LEU A 35 8.11 -7.30 1.39
CA LEU A 35 9.31 -7.97 1.90
C LEU A 35 10.36 -8.20 0.79
N ARG A 36 9.92 -8.49 -0.44
CA ARG A 36 10.80 -8.67 -1.60
C ARG A 36 11.39 -7.34 -2.07
N LEU A 37 10.57 -6.30 -2.17
CA LEU A 37 10.96 -4.98 -2.69
C LEU A 37 11.80 -4.18 -1.69
N LYS A 38 11.58 -4.39 -0.39
CA LYS A 38 12.23 -3.64 0.71
C LYS A 38 12.18 -2.12 0.47
N PRO A 39 10.99 -1.53 0.29
CA PRO A 39 10.89 -0.12 -0.04
C PRO A 39 11.33 0.75 1.15
N GLY A 40 12.08 1.83 0.88
CA GLY A 40 12.40 2.82 1.92
C GLY A 40 11.23 3.71 2.33
N LYS A 41 10.11 3.65 1.59
CA LYS A 41 8.89 4.42 1.86
C LYS A 41 7.67 3.70 1.30
N VAL A 42 6.61 3.61 2.10
CA VAL A 42 5.27 3.17 1.68
C VAL A 42 4.31 4.34 1.79
N ILE A 43 3.43 4.51 0.79
CA ILE A 43 2.41 5.56 0.78
C ILE A 43 1.05 4.89 0.71
N LEU A 44 0.20 5.14 1.71
CA LEU A 44 -1.18 4.68 1.73
C LEU A 44 -2.07 5.68 0.96
N LEU A 45 -2.80 5.16 -0.02
CA LEU A 45 -3.65 5.95 -0.91
C LEU A 45 -5.12 5.62 -0.64
N GLY A 46 -5.80 6.51 0.06
CA GLY A 46 -7.20 6.37 0.44
C GLY A 46 -7.45 6.84 1.88
N GLY A 47 -8.64 7.36 2.15
CA GLY A 47 -9.03 7.77 3.50
C GLY A 47 -9.32 6.58 4.44
N SER A 48 -9.62 6.87 5.70
CA SER A 48 -9.86 5.85 6.74
C SER A 48 -11.05 4.91 6.47
N THR A 49 -11.98 5.30 5.59
CA THR A 49 -13.09 4.46 5.11
C THR A 49 -12.64 3.42 4.09
N ALA A 50 -11.60 3.74 3.30
CA ALA A 50 -11.01 2.85 2.31
C ALA A 50 -9.89 2.01 2.90
N LEU A 51 -9.13 2.56 3.86
CA LEU A 51 -8.00 1.92 4.54
C LEU A 51 -8.14 2.12 6.06
N SER A 52 -8.57 1.09 6.77
CA SER A 52 -8.69 1.14 8.22
C SER A 52 -7.33 1.18 8.91
N ALA A 53 -7.32 1.53 10.20
CA ALA A 53 -6.10 1.54 11.04
C ALA A 53 -5.33 0.20 11.00
N ARG A 54 -6.04 -0.93 10.89
CA ARG A 54 -5.40 -2.26 10.79
C ARG A 54 -4.46 -2.39 9.60
N VAL A 55 -4.76 -1.73 8.48
CA VAL A 55 -3.86 -1.71 7.31
C VAL A 55 -2.58 -0.95 7.65
N ASN A 56 -2.70 0.21 8.31
CA ASN A 56 -1.53 0.98 8.75
C ASN A 56 -0.67 0.20 9.74
N ASP A 57 -1.29 -0.38 10.77
CA ASP A 57 -0.60 -1.18 11.80
C ASP A 57 0.21 -2.33 11.15
N THR A 58 -0.40 -3.05 10.20
CA THR A 58 0.28 -4.14 9.48
C THR A 58 1.51 -3.66 8.70
N ILE A 59 1.44 -2.47 8.10
CA ILE A 59 2.56 -1.90 7.33
C ILE A 59 3.66 -1.39 8.26
N GLU A 60 3.31 -0.82 9.41
CA GLU A 60 4.28 -0.38 10.42
C GLU A 60 5.04 -1.57 11.04
N GLU A 61 4.39 -2.71 11.24
CA GLU A 61 5.04 -3.95 11.74
C GLU A 61 6.04 -4.58 10.75
N LEU A 62 5.99 -4.21 9.47
CA LEU A 62 6.86 -4.75 8.42
C LEU A 62 8.15 -3.95 8.18
N ASN A 63 8.25 -2.73 8.74
CA ASN A 63 9.43 -1.86 8.64
C ASN A 63 10.38 -2.06 9.84
#